data_AF-A0A1Q6K623-F1
#
_entry.id   AF-A0A1Q6K623-F1
#
_cell.length_a   1.000
_cell.length_b   1.000
_cell.length_c   1.000
_cell.angle_alpha   90.00
_cell.angle_beta   90.00
_cell.angle_gamma   90.00
#
_symmetry.space_group_name_H-M   'P 1'
#
loop_
_entity.id
_entity.type
_entity.pdbx_description
1 polymer ?
#
loop_
_entity_poly.entity_id
_entity_poly.type
_entity_poly.pdbx_seq_one_letter_code
_entity_poly.pdbx_strand_id
1 'polypeptide(L)'
;MKFVQEIEKLQKENEGSIIIAKNGIFFVAIGKDAIILNEELGLKLTCMRKELCKVGFLVKNVEKYIEKLEKLGYSFILYVKNEKDELEEIYRYKGKNTEETRNCLKCVDCENKKEQEEDILERVKKLGKAKQKRK
;
A
#
# COMPACT_ATOMS: atom_id res chain seq x y z
N MET A 1 -7.46 -7.67 -8.24
CA MET A 1 -6.96 -8.15 -6.93
C MET A 1 -7.99 -7.79 -5.89
N LYS A 2 -8.74 -8.76 -5.33
CA LYS A 2 -9.87 -8.49 -4.41
C LYS A 2 -9.44 -7.70 -3.16
N PHE A 3 -8.36 -8.14 -2.51
CA PHE A 3 -7.81 -7.52 -1.30
C PHE A 3 -7.51 -6.01 -1.40
N VAL A 4 -6.94 -5.57 -2.53
CA VAL A 4 -6.61 -4.14 -2.73
C VAL A 4 -7.89 -3.31 -2.83
N GLN A 5 -8.89 -3.81 -3.55
CA GLN A 5 -10.18 -3.12 -3.69
C GLN A 5 -10.93 -3.06 -2.35
N GLU A 6 -10.80 -4.09 -1.52
CA GLU A 6 -11.40 -4.12 -0.18
C GLU A 6 -10.75 -3.08 0.74
N ILE A 7 -9.41 -2.99 0.76
CA ILE A 7 -8.73 -1.95 1.55
C ILE A 7 -9.05 -0.55 1.01
N GLU A 8 -9.06 -0.35 -0.31
CA GLU A 8 -9.43 0.94 -0.92
C GLU A 8 -10.86 1.37 -0.56
N LYS A 9 -11.80 0.42 -0.37
CA LYS A 9 -13.14 0.72 0.15
C LYS A 9 -13.09 1.13 1.62
N LEU A 10 -12.40 0.37 2.47
CA LEU A 10 -12.27 0.68 3.90
C LEU A 10 -11.59 2.03 4.14
N GLN A 11 -10.61 2.40 3.31
CA GLN A 11 -9.93 3.70 3.33
C GLN A 11 -10.85 4.88 2.96
N LYS A 12 -11.89 4.64 2.16
CA LYS A 12 -12.92 5.64 1.81
C LYS A 12 -14.01 5.72 2.88
N GLU A 13 -14.35 4.61 3.52
CA GLU A 13 -15.33 4.59 4.61
C GLU A 13 -14.76 5.19 5.91
N ASN A 14 -13.45 5.05 6.13
CA ASN A 14 -12.75 5.53 7.32
C ASN A 14 -11.70 6.59 6.94
N GLU A 15 -12.14 7.65 6.27
CA GLU A 15 -11.26 8.78 5.94
C GLU A 15 -10.61 9.35 7.21
N GLY A 16 -9.30 9.61 7.14
CA GLY A 16 -8.50 10.10 8.26
C GLY A 16 -7.94 9.01 9.19
N SER A 17 -8.26 7.73 8.98
CA SER A 17 -7.68 6.61 9.73
C SER A 17 -6.75 5.76 8.87
N ILE A 18 -5.63 5.32 9.45
CA ILE A 18 -4.70 4.39 8.82
C ILE A 18 -5.30 2.98 8.83
N ILE A 19 -5.47 2.38 7.65
CA ILE A 19 -6.01 1.03 7.51
C ILE A 19 -4.89 0.00 7.39
N ILE A 20 -4.89 -0.97 8.29
CA ILE A 20 -3.89 -2.03 8.34
C ILE A 20 -4.63 -3.37 8.32
N ALA A 21 -4.42 -4.18 7.28
CA ALA A 21 -5.11 -5.46 7.11
C ALA A 21 -4.13 -6.63 7.20
N LYS A 22 -4.51 -7.69 7.91
CA LYS A 22 -3.73 -8.92 7.96
C LYS A 22 -3.81 -9.65 6.62
N ASN A 23 -2.66 -10.02 6.08
CA ASN A 23 -2.52 -10.87 4.91
C ASN A 23 -1.45 -11.95 5.18
N GLY A 24 -1.91 -13.16 5.50
CA GLY A 24 -1.03 -14.26 5.91
C GLY A 24 -0.31 -13.95 7.24
N ILE A 25 1.03 -13.98 7.20
CA ILE A 25 1.90 -13.73 8.36
C ILE A 25 2.26 -12.25 8.57
N PHE A 26 1.73 -11.36 7.72
CA PHE A 26 2.02 -9.93 7.74
C PHE A 26 0.74 -9.12 7.99
N PHE A 27 0.91 -7.97 8.64
CA PHE A 27 -0.02 -6.85 8.53
C PHE A 27 0.46 -5.95 7.39
N VAL A 28 -0.47 -5.53 6.53
CA VAL A 28 -0.19 -4.79 5.31
C VAL A 28 -1.07 -3.54 5.24
N ALA A 29 -0.45 -2.42 4.90
CA ALA A 29 -1.11 -1.17 4.53
C ALA A 29 -0.72 -0.78 3.11
N ILE A 30 -1.56 -0.01 2.42
CA ILE A 30 -1.38 0.38 1.01
C ILE A 30 -1.58 1.88 0.79
N GLY A 31 -0.98 2.41 -0.28
CA GLY A 31 -1.18 3.79 -0.72
C GLY A 31 -0.74 4.81 0.33
N LYS A 32 -1.63 5.76 0.64
CA LYS A 32 -1.45 6.80 1.66
C LYS A 32 -1.01 6.25 3.03
N ASP A 33 -1.64 5.18 3.47
CA ASP A 33 -1.37 4.57 4.77
C ASP A 33 0.05 3.97 4.80
N ALA A 34 0.48 3.38 3.70
CA ALA A 34 1.84 2.86 3.58
C ALA A 34 2.90 3.97 3.64
N ILE A 35 2.61 5.15 3.09
CA ILE A 35 3.51 6.30 3.11
C ILE A 35 3.66 6.84 4.52
N ILE A 36 2.55 7.06 5.23
CA ILE A 36 2.57 7.51 6.63
C ILE A 36 3.37 6.53 7.48
N LEU A 37 3.12 5.23 7.35
CA LEU A 37 3.84 4.20 8.09
C LEU A 37 5.33 4.14 7.72
N ASN A 38 5.71 4.49 6.49
CA ASN A 38 7.11 4.59 6.10
C ASN A 38 7.80 5.80 6.75
N GLU A 39 7.18 6.99 6.70
CA GLU A 39 7.75 8.22 7.23
C GLU A 39 7.81 8.22 8.76
N GLU A 40 6.74 7.78 9.42
CA GLU A 40 6.61 7.81 10.89
C GLU A 40 7.33 6.65 11.58
N LEU A 41 7.28 5.45 11.00
CA LEU A 41 7.82 4.23 11.64
C LEU A 41 9.10 3.73 10.99
N GLY A 42 9.54 4.33 9.88
CA GLY A 42 10.71 3.89 9.13
C GLY A 42 10.53 2.54 8.44
N LEU A 43 9.28 2.10 8.22
CA LEU A 43 8.99 0.80 7.65
C LEU A 43 9.35 0.74 6.16
N LYS A 44 9.87 -0.40 5.69
CA LYS A 44 10.28 -0.54 4.28
C LYS A 44 9.08 -0.46 3.34
N LEU A 45 9.00 0.64 2.58
CA LEU A 45 8.03 0.86 1.52
C LEU A 45 8.38 -0.03 0.31
N THR A 46 7.40 -0.75 -0.25
CA THR A 46 7.57 -1.59 -1.45
C THR A 46 6.43 -1.34 -2.44
N CYS A 47 6.67 -1.43 -3.74
CA CYS A 47 5.59 -1.29 -4.73
C CYS A 47 4.81 -2.60 -4.87
N MET A 48 3.48 -2.53 -4.77
CA MET A 48 2.58 -3.67 -5.01
C MET A 48 2.17 -3.76 -6.48
N ARG A 49 1.94 -2.60 -7.13
CA ARG A 49 1.67 -2.42 -8.56
C ARG A 49 2.14 -1.02 -8.98
N LYS A 50 2.07 -0.70 -10.28
CA LYS A 50 2.33 0.65 -10.80
C LYS A 50 1.45 1.65 -10.02
N GLU A 51 2.09 2.68 -9.45
CA GLU A 51 1.44 3.75 -8.66
C GLU A 51 0.79 3.34 -7.32
N LEU A 52 1.08 2.14 -6.81
CA LEU A 52 0.60 1.72 -5.48
C LEU A 52 1.72 1.14 -4.62
N CYS A 53 2.07 1.85 -3.56
CA CYS A 53 2.98 1.39 -2.53
C CYS A 53 2.26 0.57 -1.46
N LYS A 54 3.00 -0.32 -0.81
CA LYS A 54 2.59 -1.07 0.37
C LYS A 54 3.71 -1.09 1.40
N VAL A 55 3.31 -1.20 2.65
CA VAL A 55 4.19 -1.50 3.78
C VAL A 55 3.65 -2.75 4.44
N GLY A 56 4.55 -3.60 4.94
CA GLY A 56 4.16 -4.74 5.74
C GLY A 56 5.15 -5.06 6.85
N PHE A 57 4.60 -5.55 7.97
CA PHE A 57 5.39 -6.02 9.10
C PHE A 57 4.82 -7.34 9.65
N LEU A 58 5.66 -8.12 10.32
CA LEU A 58 5.28 -9.42 10.86
C LEU A 58 4.22 -9.26 11.95
N VAL A 59 3.24 -10.16 11.99
CA VAL A 59 2.18 -10.19 13.02
C VAL A 59 2.75 -10.19 14.44
N LYS A 60 3.89 -10.85 14.67
CA LYS A 60 4.59 -10.87 15.96
C LYS A 60 5.00 -9.49 16.48
N ASN A 61 5.16 -8.51 15.59
CA ASN A 61 5.60 -7.17 15.94
C ASN A 61 4.43 -6.18 16.03
N VAL A 62 3.18 -6.64 15.92
CA VAL A 62 2.00 -5.77 15.86
C VAL A 62 1.87 -4.88 17.10
N GLU A 63 2.06 -5.45 18.29
CA GLU A 63 1.96 -4.73 19.57
C GLU A 63 2.93 -3.55 19.61
N LYS A 64 4.18 -3.76 19.18
CA LYS A 64 5.21 -2.72 19.10
C LYS A 64 4.81 -1.57 18.17
N TYR A 65 4.12 -1.86 17.07
CA TYR A 65 3.69 -0.82 16.13
C TYR A 65 2.41 -0.11 16.58
N ILE A 66 1.50 -0.83 17.24
CA ILE A 66 0.32 -0.25 17.91
C ILE A 66 0.79 0.81 18.92
N GLU A 67 1.67 0.45 19.86
CA GLU A 67 2.18 1.41 20.86
C GLU A 67 2.85 2.63 20.24
N LYS A 68 3.57 2.46 19.13
CA LYS A 68 4.21 3.58 18.43
C LYS A 68 3.17 4.49 17.77
N LEU A 69 2.16 3.92 17.12
CA LEU A 69 1.09 4.69 16.47
C LEU A 69 0.25 5.45 17.49
N GLU A 70 -0.05 4.83 18.64
CA GLU A 70 -0.73 5.49 19.76
C GLU A 70 0.11 6.64 20.33
N LYS A 71 1.43 6.45 20.53
CA LYS A 71 2.34 7.51 20.99
C LYS A 71 2.42 8.69 20.02
N LEU A 72 2.36 8.42 18.72
CA LEU A 72 2.28 9.45 17.68
C LEU A 72 0.89 10.09 17.60
N GLY A 73 -0.11 9.45 18.22
CA GLY A 73 -1.49 9.89 18.30
C GLY A 73 -2.25 9.75 17.00
N TYR A 74 -1.89 8.86 16.08
CA TYR A 74 -2.62 8.68 14.81
C TYR A 74 -3.85 7.80 14.97
N SER A 75 -4.95 8.13 14.28
CA SER A 75 -6.08 7.22 14.13
C SER A 75 -5.71 6.02 13.25
N PHE A 76 -5.93 4.78 13.71
CA PHE A 76 -5.68 3.58 12.92
C PHE A 76 -6.64 2.44 13.26
N ILE A 77 -6.85 1.56 12.29
CA ILE A 77 -7.77 0.43 12.38
C ILE A 77 -7.06 -0.83 11.87
N LEU A 78 -7.13 -1.91 12.64
CA LEU A 78 -6.65 -3.23 12.22
C LEU A 78 -7.81 -4.11 11.78
N TYR A 79 -7.64 -4.68 10.60
CA TYR A 79 -8.57 -5.66 10.02
C TYR A 79 -7.92 -7.04 9.90
N VAL A 80 -8.68 -8.09 10.16
CA VAL A 80 -8.28 -9.49 10.00
C VAL A 80 -9.32 -10.22 9.16
N LYS A 81 -8.87 -11.11 8.27
CA LYS A 81 -9.77 -11.99 7.53
C LYS A 81 -10.40 -13.02 8.47
N ASN A 82 -11.73 -13.09 8.46
CA ASN A 82 -12.50 -14.12 9.15
C ASN A 82 -12.53 -15.44 8.35
N GLU A 83 -13.23 -16.45 8.87
CA GLU A 83 -13.37 -17.76 8.22
C GLU A 83 -14.10 -17.70 6.86
N LYS A 84 -14.84 -16.61 6.60
CA LYS A 84 -15.56 -16.34 5.35
C LYS A 84 -14.74 -15.53 4.34
N ASP A 85 -13.45 -15.30 4.63
CA ASP A 85 -12.51 -14.48 3.86
C ASP A 85 -12.86 -12.97 3.82
N GLU A 86 -13.71 -12.49 4.73
CA GLU A 86 -14.11 -11.09 4.86
C GLU A 86 -13.23 -10.35 5.89
N LEU A 87 -12.93 -9.08 5.64
CA LEU A 87 -12.14 -8.24 6.56
C LEU A 87 -13.00 -7.77 7.75
N GLU A 88 -12.66 -8.23 8.94
CA GLU A 88 -13.30 -7.87 10.20
C GLU A 88 -12.38 -6.95 11.02
N GLU A 89 -12.95 -5.88 11.57
CA GLU A 89 -12.24 -4.96 12.46
C GLU A 89 -11.96 -5.65 13.80
N ILE A 90 -10.69 -5.72 14.19
CA ILE A 90 -10.27 -6.32 15.47
C ILE A 90 -9.82 -5.26 16.48
N TYR A 91 -9.46 -4.07 16.01
CA TYR A 91 -8.89 -3.03 16.84
C TYR A 91 -9.02 -1.68 16.16
N ARG A 92 -9.43 -0.66 16.91
CA ARG A 92 -9.57 0.71 16.45
C ARG A 92 -9.04 1.66 17.52
N TYR A 93 -8.12 2.52 17.13
CA TYR A 93 -7.65 3.63 17.94
C TYR A 93 -8.03 4.95 17.27
N LYS A 94 -8.65 5.85 18.04
CA LYS A 94 -9.06 7.19 17.59
C LYS A 94 -8.07 8.21 18.13
N GLY A 95 -7.31 8.81 17.22
CA GLY A 95 -6.39 9.91 17.49
C GLY A 95 -6.60 11.07 16.52
N LYS A 96 -5.50 11.70 16.10
CA LYS A 96 -5.45 12.70 15.05
C LYS A 96 -5.65 12.06 13.68
N ASN A 97 -6.37 12.76 12.81
CA ASN A 97 -6.63 12.30 11.45
C ASN A 97 -5.40 12.45 10.57
N THR A 98 -5.28 11.56 9.59
CA THR A 98 -4.24 11.63 8.57
C THR A 98 -4.69 12.43 7.36
N GLU A 99 -3.89 13.42 6.94
CA GLU A 99 -4.15 14.27 5.76
C GLU A 99 -3.39 13.80 4.51
N GLU A 100 -2.64 12.70 4.59
CA GLU A 100 -1.87 12.21 3.45
C GLU A 100 -2.79 11.67 2.34
N THR A 101 -2.62 12.22 1.15
CA THR A 101 -3.39 11.88 -0.06
C THR A 101 -2.54 11.15 -1.10
N ARG A 102 -1.22 11.05 -0.87
CA ARG A 102 -0.28 10.44 -1.82
C ARG A 102 -0.44 8.92 -1.82
N ASN A 103 -0.41 8.30 -3.00
CA ASN A 103 -0.47 6.83 -3.13
C ASN A 103 0.89 6.17 -3.44
N CYS A 104 1.88 6.95 -3.88
CA CYS A 104 3.25 6.52 -4.12
C CYS A 104 4.24 7.67 -3.87
N LEU A 105 5.34 7.41 -3.15
CA LEU A 105 6.41 8.41 -2.91
C LEU A 105 7.38 8.48 -4.10
N LYS A 106 7.87 7.34 -4.61
CA LYS A 106 8.81 7.26 -5.73
C LYS A 106 8.61 5.96 -6.51
N CYS A 107 7.71 5.99 -7.48
CA CYS A 107 7.46 4.83 -8.35
C CYS A 107 8.52 4.66 -9.47
N VAL A 108 9.40 5.66 -9.65
CA VAL A 108 10.40 5.69 -10.73
C VAL A 108 11.61 4.79 -10.45
N ASP A 109 11.95 4.58 -9.17
CA ASP A 109 13.11 3.78 -8.71
C ASP A 109 12.72 2.38 -8.19
N CYS A 110 11.47 1.96 -8.35
CA CYS A 110 11.01 0.67 -7.83
C CYS A 110 11.52 -0.48 -8.74
N GLU A 111 12.55 -1.21 -8.27
CA GLU A 111 13.18 -2.37 -8.95
C GLU A 111 12.21 -3.49 -9.37
N ASN A 112 10.95 -3.44 -8.92
CA ASN A 112 9.88 -4.39 -9.25
C ASN A 112 8.84 -3.83 -10.23
N LYS A 113 9.25 -3.04 -11.22
CA LYS A 113 8.46 -2.85 -12.44
C LYS A 113 8.35 -4.22 -13.13
N LYS A 114 7.29 -4.99 -12.89
CA LYS A 114 6.89 -6.02 -13.85
C LYS A 114 6.52 -5.28 -15.12
N GLU A 115 7.38 -5.35 -16.13
CA GLU A 115 7.17 -4.77 -17.47
C GLU A 115 5.76 -5.21 -17.92
N GLN A 116 4.84 -4.26 -18.07
CA GLN A 116 3.48 -4.58 -18.50
C GLN A 116 3.46 -4.74 -20.02
N GLU A 117 2.48 -5.48 -20.55
CA GLU A 117 2.35 -5.69 -22.00
C GLU A 117 2.32 -4.37 -22.78
N GLU A 118 1.73 -3.33 -22.20
CA GLU A 118 1.70 -1.96 -22.72
C GLU A 118 3.10 -1.35 -22.87
N ASP A 119 3.98 -1.54 -21.87
CA ASP A 119 5.36 -1.05 -21.90
C ASP A 119 6.16 -1.78 -23.01
N ILE A 120 5.90 -3.08 -23.21
CA ILE A 120 6.51 -3.91 -24.27
C ILE A 120 6.01 -3.45 -25.66
N LEU A 121 4.70 -3.27 -25.83
CA LEU A 121 4.08 -2.83 -27.09
C LEU A 121 4.57 -1.43 -27.50
N GLU A 122 4.74 -0.51 -26.55
CA GLU A 122 5.27 0.82 -26.83
C GLU A 122 6.73 0.76 -27.31
N ARG A 123 7.54 -0.13 -26.71
CA ARG A 123 8.93 -0.37 -27.08
C ARG A 123 9.04 -1.00 -28.48
N VAL A 124 8.16 -1.94 -28.82
CA VAL A 124 8.07 -2.53 -30.18
C VAL A 124 7.67 -1.47 -31.21
N LYS A 125 6.69 -0.61 -30.90
CA LYS A 125 6.31 0.52 -31.77
C LYS A 125 7.49 1.47 -32.03
N LYS A 126 8.30 1.77 -31.01
CA LYS A 126 9.51 2.59 -31.15
C LYS A 126 10.57 1.93 -32.04
N LEU A 127 10.78 0.61 -31.91
CA LEU A 127 11.68 -0.16 -32.78
C LEU A 127 11.23 -0.15 -34.25
N GLY A 128 9.93 -0.26 -34.51
CA GLY A 128 9.37 -0.16 -35.86
C GLY A 128 9.63 1.20 -36.51
N LYS A 129 9.40 2.29 -35.77
CA LYS A 129 9.68 3.67 -36.24
C LYS A 129 11.17 3.93 -36.48
N ALA A 130 12.05 3.37 -35.64
CA ALA A 130 13.50 3.50 -35.80
C ALA A 130 14.02 2.76 -37.06
N LYS A 131 13.39 1.63 -37.44
CA LYS A 131 13.74 0.89 -38.65
C LYS A 131 13.20 1.52 -39.93
N GLN A 132 12.07 2.25 -39.88
CA GLN A 132 11.55 2.98 -41.04
C GLN A 132 12.32 4.26 -41.38
N LYS A 133 12.96 4.91 -40.41
CA LYS A 133 13.82 6.10 -40.65
C LYS A 133 15.20 5.80 -41.24
N ARG A 134 15.55 4.52 -41.42
CA ARG A 134 16.84 4.08 -42.00
C ARG A 134 16.70 3.56 -43.44
N LYS A 135 15.56 3.83 -44.09
CA LYS A 135 15.35 3.55 -45.51
C LYS A 135 15.23 4.86 -46.28
#